data_AF-A0A9W4JAA1-F1
#
_entry.id   AF-A0A9W4JAA1-F1
#
_cell.length_a   1.000
_cell.length_b   1.000
_cell.length_c   1.000
_cell.angle_alpha   90.00
_cell.angle_beta   90.00
_cell.angle_gamma   90.00
#
_symmetry.space_group_name_H-M   'P 1'
#
loop_
_entity.id
_entity.type
_entity.pdbx_description
1 polymer ?
#
loop_
_entity_poly.entity_id
_entity_poly.type
_entity_poly.pdbx_seq_one_letter_code
_entity_poly.pdbx_strand_id
1 'polypeptide(L)'
;MMTPGLNRCQPQPASSPFDPLSNESARGPKPDYLPYWPAIASKDKIPEWLQDNDYILGSHPMPTYSYERSLRLWRCFHMETMNIWTHLLSSLAFITVVAFGSFLASVAICFGLSAGFHTLRSHSYSIHYLWGKMDILGICPMYWGLNLFSAIGAAITLFDTGGGGSKMRTLRGRVFSLLAVSAMLPVIQTVIERGWTSARNEIGAGWYLAEAFSLLTGVTLFVCRFPERLSPGTFDIWGHSHQLWHAFAVLGCVFHFFGLVTAYNHHWLHKVC
;
A
#
# COMPACT_ATOMS: atom_id res chain seq x y z
N MET A 1 -40.80 16.09 2.54
CA MET A 1 -41.05 14.66 2.23
C MET A 1 -39.75 14.05 1.77
N MET A 2 -39.35 12.94 2.38
CA MET A 2 -38.03 12.31 2.30
C MET A 2 -37.70 11.82 0.88
N THR A 3 -36.44 11.97 0.49
CA THR A 3 -35.87 11.52 -0.79
C THR A 3 -35.92 9.99 -0.93
N PRO A 4 -36.26 9.43 -2.12
CA PRO A 4 -36.26 7.99 -2.32
C PRO A 4 -34.85 7.44 -2.56
N GLY A 5 -34.42 6.52 -1.69
CA GLY A 5 -33.57 5.37 -2.04
C GLY A 5 -32.05 5.54 -2.07
N LEU A 6 -31.38 5.42 -0.91
CA LEU A 6 -29.91 5.22 -0.83
C LEU A 6 -29.46 3.82 -1.30
N ASN A 7 -30.36 2.83 -1.43
CA ASN A 7 -30.04 1.45 -1.74
C ASN A 7 -30.08 1.19 -3.26
N ARG A 8 -28.96 0.71 -3.84
CA ARG A 8 -28.86 0.42 -5.28
C ARG A 8 -29.46 -0.92 -5.67
N CYS A 9 -29.55 -1.87 -4.73
CA CYS A 9 -30.23 -3.13 -4.93
C CYS A 9 -31.73 -2.94 -4.72
N GLN A 10 -32.53 -3.40 -5.68
CA GLN A 10 -33.98 -3.35 -5.60
C GLN A 10 -34.52 -4.65 -5.00
N PRO A 11 -35.66 -4.59 -4.28
CA PRO A 11 -36.41 -5.79 -3.93
C PRO A 11 -36.79 -6.57 -5.18
N GLN A 12 -36.76 -7.90 -5.11
CA GLN A 12 -37.18 -8.72 -6.23
C GLN A 12 -38.69 -8.49 -6.50
N PRO A 13 -39.08 -8.15 -7.75
CA PRO A 13 -40.49 -7.98 -8.09
C PRO A 13 -41.24 -9.31 -7.94
N ALA A 14 -42.51 -9.23 -7.52
CA ALA A 14 -43.35 -10.41 -7.27
C ALA A 14 -43.57 -11.31 -8.50
N SER A 15 -43.37 -10.78 -9.71
CA SER A 15 -43.56 -11.45 -11.01
C SER A 15 -42.25 -11.90 -11.68
N SER A 16 -41.17 -12.05 -10.92
CA SER A 16 -39.87 -12.40 -11.47
C SER A 16 -39.86 -13.83 -12.08
N PRO A 17 -39.25 -14.06 -13.26
CA PRO A 17 -39.12 -15.39 -13.87
C PRO A 17 -38.23 -16.34 -13.07
N PHE A 18 -37.52 -15.85 -12.05
CA PHE A 18 -36.85 -16.66 -11.04
C PHE A 18 -37.85 -17.09 -9.98
N ASP A 19 -38.38 -18.31 -10.10
CA ASP A 19 -39.14 -19.01 -9.06
C ASP A 19 -38.20 -20.01 -8.33
N PRO A 20 -37.70 -19.67 -7.13
CA PRO A 20 -36.70 -20.44 -6.41
C PRO A 20 -37.28 -21.62 -5.62
N LEU A 21 -38.61 -21.77 -5.58
CA LEU A 21 -39.26 -22.90 -4.91
C LEU A 21 -38.99 -24.25 -5.60
N SER A 22 -38.38 -24.25 -6.79
CA SER A 22 -37.85 -25.47 -7.39
C SER A 22 -36.44 -25.77 -6.86
N ASN A 23 -36.30 -26.92 -6.18
CA ASN A 23 -35.06 -27.46 -5.64
C ASN A 23 -33.97 -27.69 -6.73
N GLU A 24 -34.35 -27.60 -8.01
CA GLU A 24 -33.43 -27.66 -9.16
C GLU A 24 -32.57 -26.40 -9.33
N SER A 25 -33.00 -25.22 -8.85
CA SER A 25 -32.27 -23.95 -9.09
C SER A 25 -30.97 -23.80 -8.28
N ALA A 26 -30.86 -24.50 -7.14
CA ALA A 26 -29.68 -24.48 -6.27
C ALA A 26 -28.44 -25.09 -6.94
N ARG A 27 -28.64 -26.06 -7.85
CA ARG A 27 -27.60 -26.71 -8.67
C ARG A 27 -27.83 -26.51 -10.17
N GLY A 28 -28.83 -25.72 -10.53
CA GLY A 28 -29.26 -25.50 -11.90
C GLY A 28 -28.25 -24.68 -12.71
N PRO A 29 -28.34 -24.74 -14.04
CA PRO A 29 -27.49 -23.93 -14.91
C PRO A 29 -27.67 -22.44 -14.62
N LYS A 30 -26.57 -21.69 -14.73
CA LYS A 30 -26.60 -20.23 -14.61
C LYS A 30 -27.65 -19.66 -15.57
N PRO A 31 -28.55 -18.78 -15.11
CA PRO A 31 -29.59 -18.21 -15.95
C PRO A 31 -29.02 -17.37 -17.10
N ASP A 32 -29.70 -17.38 -18.24
CA ASP A 32 -29.30 -16.68 -19.48
C ASP A 32 -29.21 -15.17 -19.31
N TYR A 33 -30.00 -14.60 -18.38
CA TYR A 33 -30.00 -13.18 -18.08
C TYR A 33 -29.96 -12.93 -16.57
N LEU A 34 -29.03 -12.05 -16.16
CA LEU A 34 -28.85 -11.63 -14.78
C LEU A 34 -28.84 -10.10 -14.71
N PRO A 35 -29.63 -9.48 -13.81
CA PRO A 35 -29.69 -8.03 -13.68
C PRO A 35 -28.33 -7.44 -13.25
N TYR A 36 -28.03 -6.21 -13.70
CA TYR A 36 -26.74 -5.57 -13.40
C TYR A 36 -26.51 -5.37 -11.89
N TRP A 37 -27.53 -4.90 -11.17
CA TRP A 37 -27.51 -4.83 -9.70
C TRP A 37 -28.06 -6.14 -9.11
N PRO A 38 -27.47 -6.64 -8.01
CA PRO A 38 -28.04 -7.77 -7.28
C PRO A 38 -29.45 -7.46 -6.78
N ALA A 39 -30.31 -8.47 -6.73
CA ALA A 39 -31.65 -8.36 -6.17
C ALA A 39 -31.66 -8.86 -4.72
N ILE A 40 -32.57 -8.31 -3.93
CA ILE A 40 -32.80 -8.70 -2.54
C ILE A 40 -34.19 -9.29 -2.41
N ALA A 41 -34.34 -10.39 -1.69
CA ALA A 41 -35.59 -11.12 -1.55
C ALA A 41 -35.90 -11.49 -0.09
N SER A 42 -37.12 -11.98 0.13
CA SER A 42 -37.56 -12.60 1.37
C SER A 42 -37.09 -14.06 1.43
N LYS A 43 -37.05 -14.65 2.63
CA LYS A 43 -36.50 -15.99 2.87
C LYS A 43 -37.20 -17.09 2.05
N ASP A 44 -38.51 -16.97 1.85
CA ASP A 44 -39.31 -17.89 1.02
C ASP A 44 -38.88 -17.89 -0.46
N LYS A 45 -38.17 -16.83 -0.89
CA LYS A 45 -37.75 -16.61 -2.28
C LYS A 45 -36.26 -16.85 -2.50
N ILE A 46 -35.54 -17.46 -1.57
CA ILE A 46 -34.13 -17.83 -1.77
C ILE A 46 -33.97 -19.35 -1.71
N PRO A 47 -32.96 -19.90 -2.40
CA PRO A 47 -32.73 -21.34 -2.36
C PRO A 47 -32.36 -21.82 -0.96
N GLU A 48 -32.68 -23.07 -0.66
CA GLU A 48 -32.53 -23.69 0.67
C GLU A 48 -31.12 -23.55 1.26
N TRP A 49 -30.07 -23.64 0.43
CA TRP A 49 -28.68 -23.49 0.89
C TRP A 49 -28.32 -22.09 1.41
N LEU A 50 -29.13 -21.07 1.12
CA LEU A 50 -28.96 -19.71 1.62
C LEU A 50 -29.89 -19.42 2.82
N GLN A 51 -30.79 -20.35 3.16
CA GLN A 51 -31.68 -20.24 4.31
C GLN A 51 -31.00 -20.76 5.59
N ASP A 52 -29.99 -20.04 6.05
CA ASP A 52 -29.18 -20.41 7.22
C ASP A 52 -29.90 -20.18 8.57
N ASN A 53 -30.68 -19.11 8.66
CA ASN A 53 -31.33 -18.66 9.88
C ASN A 53 -32.84 -18.50 9.69
N ASP A 54 -33.63 -19.26 10.45
CA ASP A 54 -35.09 -19.28 10.36
C ASP A 54 -35.76 -17.98 10.79
N TYR A 55 -35.08 -17.16 11.60
CA TYR A 55 -35.62 -15.93 12.16
C TYR A 55 -35.36 -14.70 11.28
N ILE A 56 -34.48 -14.81 10.27
CA ILE A 56 -34.21 -13.72 9.33
C ILE A 56 -35.14 -13.88 8.13
N LEU A 57 -36.25 -13.15 8.15
CA LEU A 57 -37.34 -13.32 7.17
C LEU A 57 -37.11 -12.58 5.85
N GLY A 58 -36.19 -11.62 5.81
CA GLY A 58 -35.99 -10.77 4.63
C GLY A 58 -34.60 -10.15 4.52
N SER A 59 -34.42 -9.38 3.45
CA SER A 59 -33.14 -8.76 3.08
C SER A 59 -32.04 -9.74 2.68
N HIS A 60 -32.43 -10.88 2.09
CA HIS A 60 -31.52 -11.89 1.60
C HIS A 60 -31.04 -11.57 0.17
N PRO A 61 -29.73 -11.54 -0.11
CA PRO A 61 -29.24 -11.34 -1.47
C PRO A 61 -29.48 -12.57 -2.33
N MET A 62 -29.99 -12.39 -3.55
CA MET A 62 -30.18 -13.50 -4.50
C MET A 62 -28.82 -14.04 -5.02
N PRO A 63 -28.74 -15.32 -5.42
CA PRO A 63 -27.54 -15.90 -6.02
C PRO A 63 -27.03 -15.08 -7.21
N THR A 64 -25.76 -14.63 -7.13
CA THR A 64 -25.18 -13.69 -8.10
C THR A 64 -24.45 -14.38 -9.26
N TYR A 65 -24.03 -15.64 -9.10
CA TYR A 65 -23.26 -16.44 -10.08
C TYR A 65 -22.05 -15.69 -10.70
N SER A 66 -21.47 -14.73 -9.97
CA SER A 66 -20.35 -13.90 -10.43
C SER A 66 -19.68 -13.18 -9.26
N TYR A 67 -18.36 -13.28 -9.15
CA TYR A 67 -17.57 -12.58 -8.15
C TYR A 67 -17.75 -11.06 -8.22
N GLU A 68 -17.73 -10.48 -9.43
CA GLU A 68 -17.90 -9.05 -9.62
C GLU A 68 -19.29 -8.58 -9.15
N ARG A 69 -20.34 -9.35 -9.43
CA ARG A 69 -21.69 -9.04 -8.94
C ARG A 69 -21.81 -9.21 -7.44
N SER A 70 -21.14 -10.19 -6.83
CA SER A 70 -21.08 -10.32 -5.38
C SER A 70 -20.40 -9.11 -4.72
N LEU A 71 -19.32 -8.58 -5.30
CA LEU A 71 -18.67 -7.36 -4.77
C LEU A 71 -19.57 -6.13 -4.83
N ARG A 72 -20.54 -6.08 -5.75
CA ARG A 72 -21.51 -4.98 -5.81
C ARG A 72 -22.50 -4.99 -4.63
N LEU A 73 -22.69 -6.13 -3.95
CA LEU A 73 -23.51 -6.21 -2.73
C LEU A 73 -22.97 -5.32 -1.61
N TRP A 74 -21.68 -5.00 -1.61
CA TRP A 74 -21.07 -4.08 -0.64
C TRP A 74 -21.69 -2.68 -0.68
N ARG A 75 -22.35 -2.32 -1.79
CA ARG A 75 -23.06 -1.05 -1.99
C ARG A 75 -24.57 -1.18 -1.79
N CYS A 76 -25.02 -2.30 -1.24
CA CYS A 76 -26.41 -2.59 -0.96
C CYS A 76 -26.60 -2.83 0.53
N PHE A 77 -27.79 -2.48 1.03
CA PHE A 77 -28.18 -2.78 2.39
C PHE A 77 -28.91 -4.13 2.41
N HIS A 78 -28.30 -5.14 3.03
CA HIS A 78 -28.80 -6.51 3.15
C HIS A 78 -28.36 -7.13 4.49
N MET A 79 -28.83 -8.33 4.82
CA MET A 79 -28.59 -8.96 6.13
C MET A 79 -27.10 -9.16 6.46
N GLU A 80 -26.27 -9.47 5.47
CA GLU A 80 -24.82 -9.67 5.64
C GLU A 80 -24.01 -8.36 5.64
N THR A 81 -24.65 -7.19 5.45
CA THR A 81 -23.92 -5.91 5.36
C THR A 81 -23.09 -5.66 6.61
N MET A 82 -23.68 -5.80 7.80
CA MET A 82 -22.93 -5.57 9.05
C MET A 82 -21.87 -6.63 9.29
N ASN A 83 -22.13 -7.90 8.95
CA ASN A 83 -21.14 -8.98 9.07
C ASN A 83 -19.90 -8.69 8.21
N ILE A 84 -20.10 -8.26 6.95
CA ILE A 84 -19.00 -7.90 6.05
C ILE A 84 -18.20 -6.73 6.62
N TRP A 85 -18.87 -5.64 7.03
CA TRP A 85 -18.19 -4.42 7.47
C TRP A 85 -17.48 -4.60 8.83
N THR A 86 -18.07 -5.31 9.79
CA THR A 86 -17.43 -5.53 11.11
C THR A 86 -16.13 -6.30 10.97
N HIS A 87 -16.10 -7.36 10.16
CA HIS A 87 -14.87 -8.11 9.89
C HIS A 87 -13.87 -7.31 9.07
N LEU A 88 -14.32 -6.61 8.02
CA LEU A 88 -13.42 -5.83 7.16
C LEU A 88 -12.74 -4.68 7.91
N LEU A 89 -13.49 -3.89 8.69
CA LEU A 89 -12.92 -2.81 9.50
C LEU A 89 -11.93 -3.36 10.54
N SER A 90 -12.28 -4.47 11.18
CA SER A 90 -11.41 -5.11 12.18
C SER A 90 -10.12 -5.64 11.54
N SER A 91 -10.20 -6.25 10.35
CA SER A 91 -9.02 -6.70 9.61
C SER A 91 -8.11 -5.53 9.22
N LEU A 92 -8.66 -4.42 8.72
CA LEU A 92 -7.88 -3.22 8.39
C LEU A 92 -7.21 -2.60 9.62
N ALA A 93 -7.93 -2.52 10.74
CA ALA A 93 -7.38 -2.04 12.01
C ALA A 93 -6.25 -2.96 12.50
N PHE A 94 -6.43 -4.28 12.42
CA PHE A 94 -5.42 -5.25 12.86
C PHE A 94 -4.17 -5.20 11.99
N ILE A 95 -4.29 -5.09 10.67
CA ILE A 95 -3.16 -4.88 9.76
C ILE A 95 -2.38 -3.63 10.15
N THR A 96 -3.07 -2.54 10.48
CA THR A 96 -2.44 -1.28 10.90
C THR A 96 -1.69 -1.44 12.23
N VAL A 97 -2.30 -2.12 13.21
CA VAL A 97 -1.67 -2.40 14.51
C VAL A 97 -0.45 -3.29 14.35
N VAL A 98 -0.52 -4.34 13.53
CA VAL A 98 0.63 -5.23 13.25
C VAL A 98 1.75 -4.47 12.56
N ALA A 99 1.43 -3.64 11.56
CA ALA A 99 2.43 -2.82 10.86
C ALA A 99 3.13 -1.86 11.83
N PHE A 100 2.37 -1.12 12.64
CA PHE A 100 2.93 -0.20 13.63
C PHE A 100 3.70 -0.94 14.74
N GLY A 101 3.17 -2.07 15.22
CA GLY A 101 3.82 -2.92 16.21
C GLY A 101 5.15 -3.49 15.70
N SER A 102 5.22 -3.90 14.43
CA SER A 102 6.47 -4.36 13.81
C SER A 102 7.52 -3.25 13.75
N PHE A 103 7.11 -2.00 13.46
CA PHE A 103 7.99 -0.84 13.50
C PHE A 103 8.48 -0.59 14.94
N LEU A 104 7.59 -0.55 15.94
CA LEU A 104 7.98 -0.37 17.33
C LEU A 104 8.93 -1.47 17.85
N ALA A 105 8.65 -2.73 17.50
CA ALA A 105 9.53 -3.85 17.84
C ALA A 105 10.91 -3.70 17.22
N SER A 106 10.99 -3.25 15.95
CA SER A 106 12.26 -3.00 15.28
C SER A 106 13.08 -1.89 15.95
N VAL A 107 12.44 -0.81 16.40
CA VAL A 107 13.07 0.28 17.16
C VAL A 107 13.55 -0.22 18.53
N ALA A 108 12.72 -1.01 19.24
CA ALA A 108 13.07 -1.57 20.54
C ALA A 108 14.29 -2.51 20.45
N ILE A 109 14.36 -3.35 19.42
CA ILE A 109 15.51 -4.23 19.16
C ILE A 109 16.76 -3.38 18.89
N CYS A 110 16.67 -2.35 18.04
CA CYS A 110 17.80 -1.47 17.73
C CYS A 110 18.37 -0.82 19.01
N PHE A 111 17.51 -0.20 19.82
CA PHE A 111 17.96 0.43 21.08
C PHE A 111 18.44 -0.58 22.12
N GLY A 112 17.82 -1.77 22.19
CA GLY A 112 18.26 -2.83 23.09
C GLY A 112 19.66 -3.35 22.76
N LEU A 113 19.95 -3.60 21.47
CA LEU A 113 21.28 -4.02 21.02
C LEU A 113 22.34 -2.93 21.25
N SER A 114 21.98 -1.67 21.02
CA SER A 114 22.86 -0.52 21.27
C SER A 114 23.17 -0.34 22.76
N ALA A 115 22.16 -0.40 23.61
CA ALA A 115 22.34 -0.39 25.06
C ALA A 115 23.25 -1.55 25.51
N GLY A 116 23.03 -2.76 25.00
CA GLY A 116 23.86 -3.92 25.29
C GLY A 116 25.33 -3.72 24.91
N PHE A 117 25.61 -3.14 23.73
CA PHE A 117 26.97 -2.79 23.32
C PHE A 117 27.63 -1.79 24.28
N HIS A 118 26.93 -0.70 24.62
CA HIS A 118 27.47 0.30 25.53
C HIS A 118 27.71 -0.26 26.94
N THR A 119 26.85 -1.16 27.43
CA THR A 119 27.04 -1.86 28.71
C THR A 119 28.22 -2.82 28.68
N LEU A 120 28.39 -3.59 27.60
CA LEU A 120 29.40 -4.65 27.50
C LEU A 120 30.72 -4.19 26.86
N ARG A 121 30.85 -2.90 26.56
CA ARG A 121 31.96 -2.31 25.82
C ARG A 121 33.34 -2.59 26.42
N SER A 122 33.43 -2.67 27.74
CA SER A 122 34.69 -2.85 28.50
C SER A 122 34.97 -4.28 28.92
N HIS A 123 34.09 -5.24 28.60
CA HIS A 123 34.17 -6.61 29.14
C HIS A 123 35.43 -7.37 28.67
N SER A 124 35.61 -7.50 27.35
CA SER A 124 36.81 -8.11 26.73
C SER A 124 36.82 -7.79 25.24
N TYR A 125 37.95 -7.96 24.55
CA TYR A 125 38.06 -7.67 23.12
C TYR A 125 37.02 -8.44 22.28
N SER A 126 36.86 -9.75 22.52
CA SER A 126 35.90 -10.58 21.78
C SER A 126 34.45 -10.13 21.99
N ILE A 127 34.08 -9.74 23.23
CA ILE A 127 32.74 -9.28 23.56
C ILE A 127 32.49 -7.87 22.99
N HIS A 128 33.45 -6.97 23.10
CA HIS A 128 33.40 -5.65 22.47
C HIS A 128 33.16 -5.76 20.96
N TYR A 129 33.92 -6.62 20.29
CA TYR A 129 33.82 -6.81 18.84
C TYR A 129 32.49 -7.46 18.42
N LEU A 130 32.05 -8.50 19.14
CA LEU A 130 30.76 -9.15 18.89
C LEU A 130 29.60 -8.17 19.06
N TRP A 131 29.54 -7.46 20.18
CA TRP A 131 28.45 -6.53 20.47
C TRP A 131 28.49 -5.28 19.60
N GLY A 132 29.68 -4.83 19.18
CA GLY A 132 29.80 -3.77 18.17
C GLY A 132 29.17 -4.18 16.83
N LYS A 133 29.33 -5.44 16.41
CA LYS A 133 28.60 -5.97 15.24
C LYS A 133 27.10 -6.02 15.46
N MET A 134 26.65 -6.44 16.64
CA MET A 134 25.22 -6.54 16.95
C MET A 134 24.53 -5.17 17.01
N ASP A 135 25.21 -4.14 17.53
CA ASP A 135 24.73 -2.74 17.53
C ASP A 135 24.50 -2.23 16.10
N ILE A 136 25.49 -2.43 15.22
CA ILE A 136 25.36 -2.09 13.79
C ILE A 136 24.26 -2.92 13.10
N LEU A 137 24.18 -4.22 13.39
CA LEU A 137 23.12 -5.10 12.84
C LEU A 137 21.72 -4.69 13.30
N GLY A 138 21.58 -4.09 14.48
CA GLY A 138 20.31 -3.59 15.01
C GLY A 138 19.68 -2.47 14.18
N ILE A 139 20.48 -1.75 13.40
CA ILE A 139 20.01 -0.68 12.49
C ILE A 139 19.19 -1.27 11.32
N CYS A 140 19.55 -2.47 10.84
CA CYS A 140 18.90 -3.14 9.71
C CYS A 140 17.39 -3.36 9.93
N PRO A 141 16.92 -4.05 10.99
CA PRO A 141 15.48 -4.26 11.21
C PRO A 141 14.73 -2.94 11.40
N MET A 142 15.32 -1.93 12.04
CA MET A 142 14.73 -0.60 12.17
C MET A 142 14.53 0.07 10.80
N TYR A 143 15.54 0.00 9.94
CA TYR A 143 15.47 0.52 8.57
C TYR A 143 14.37 -0.16 7.75
N TRP A 144 14.32 -1.49 7.74
CA TRP A 144 13.27 -2.23 7.02
C TRP A 144 11.87 -1.97 7.60
N GLY A 145 11.74 -1.90 8.92
CA GLY A 145 10.49 -1.57 9.61
C GLY A 145 9.97 -0.18 9.26
N LEU A 146 10.84 0.83 9.23
CA LEU A 146 10.50 2.20 8.83
C LEU A 146 10.04 2.28 7.37
N ASN A 147 10.77 1.62 6.47
CA ASN A 147 10.42 1.62 5.04
C ASN A 147 9.10 0.88 4.80
N LEU A 148 8.86 -0.25 5.46
CA LEU A 148 7.59 -0.97 5.38
C LEU A 148 6.41 -0.14 5.89
N PHE A 149 6.56 0.49 7.07
CA PHE A 149 5.54 1.37 7.63
C PHE A 149 5.24 2.55 6.70
N SER A 150 6.29 3.17 6.14
CA SER A 150 6.16 4.27 5.18
C SER A 150 5.50 3.83 3.87
N ALA A 151 5.80 2.64 3.37
CA ALA A 151 5.19 2.08 2.16
C ALA A 151 3.70 1.77 2.36
N ILE A 152 3.31 1.23 3.52
CA ILE A 152 1.90 1.02 3.87
C ILE A 152 1.17 2.36 3.99
N GLY A 153 1.79 3.34 4.66
CA GLY A 153 1.28 4.72 4.72
C GLY A 153 1.08 5.30 3.32
N ALA A 154 2.07 5.16 2.43
CA ALA A 154 1.97 5.61 1.05
C ALA A 154 0.80 4.93 0.32
N ALA A 155 0.67 3.60 0.42
CA ALA A 155 -0.43 2.86 -0.19
C ALA A 155 -1.80 3.37 0.30
N ILE A 156 -1.98 3.56 1.61
CA ILE A 156 -3.22 4.12 2.16
C ILE A 156 -3.50 5.52 1.59
N THR A 157 -2.48 6.39 1.53
CA THR A 157 -2.68 7.73 0.96
C THR A 157 -3.00 7.71 -0.53
N LEU A 158 -2.52 6.71 -1.29
CA LEU A 158 -2.79 6.54 -2.72
C LEU A 158 -4.21 6.01 -2.98
N PHE A 159 -4.65 5.04 -2.18
CA PHE A 159 -5.96 4.38 -2.32
C PHE A 159 -7.12 5.12 -1.65
N ASP A 160 -6.88 6.24 -0.97
CA ASP A 160 -7.95 7.17 -0.62
C ASP A 160 -8.55 7.77 -1.91
N THR A 161 -9.57 7.10 -2.44
CA THR A 161 -10.35 7.45 -3.63
C THR A 161 -11.34 8.60 -3.37
N GLY A 162 -11.37 9.17 -2.15
CA GLY A 162 -12.37 10.14 -1.72
C GLY A 162 -11.90 11.59 -1.77
N GLY A 163 -11.69 12.17 -2.96
CA GLY A 163 -11.72 13.64 -3.13
C GLY A 163 -10.73 14.45 -2.27
N GLY A 164 -9.63 13.85 -1.83
CA GLY A 164 -8.62 14.52 -1.02
C GLY A 164 -7.96 15.63 -1.81
N GLY A 165 -8.39 16.88 -1.58
CA GLY A 165 -7.84 18.09 -2.21
C GLY A 165 -6.35 18.32 -1.92
N SER A 166 -5.89 19.57 -1.92
CA SER A 166 -4.46 19.91 -1.79
C SER A 166 -3.75 19.27 -0.57
N LYS A 167 -4.48 18.98 0.52
CA LYS A 167 -3.97 18.35 1.75
C LYS A 167 -3.45 16.92 1.55
N MET A 168 -4.23 16.04 0.91
CA MET A 168 -3.82 14.64 0.68
C MET A 168 -2.63 14.55 -0.28
N ARG A 169 -2.55 15.48 -1.22
CA ARG A 169 -1.41 15.62 -2.12
C ARG A 169 -0.12 15.97 -1.39
N THR A 170 -0.17 16.93 -0.45
CA THR A 170 0.98 17.27 0.40
C THR A 170 1.39 16.09 1.28
N LEU A 171 0.41 15.34 1.82
CA LEU A 171 0.68 14.15 2.61
C LEU A 171 1.39 13.06 1.79
N ARG A 172 0.88 12.76 0.59
CA ARG A 172 1.53 11.83 -0.37
C ARG A 172 2.98 12.24 -0.64
N GLY A 173 3.19 13.52 -1.00
CA GLY A 173 4.53 14.04 -1.27
C GLY A 173 5.49 13.88 -0.09
N ARG A 174 5.03 14.19 1.13
CA ARG A 174 5.84 14.03 2.35
C ARG A 174 6.25 12.58 2.60
N VAL A 175 5.32 11.64 2.45
CA VAL A 175 5.61 10.20 2.66
C VAL A 175 6.65 9.72 1.63
N PHE A 176 6.51 10.09 0.36
CA PHE A 176 7.51 9.74 -0.67
C PHE A 176 8.87 10.39 -0.44
N SER A 177 8.92 11.66 0.00
CA SER A 177 10.18 12.32 0.33
C SER A 177 10.89 11.65 1.51
N LEU A 178 10.15 11.25 2.56
CA LEU A 178 10.72 10.54 3.71
C LEU A 178 11.31 9.20 3.29
N LEU A 179 10.61 8.45 2.44
CA LEU A 179 11.10 7.19 1.89
C LEU A 179 12.40 7.36 1.07
N ALA A 180 12.44 8.39 0.21
CA ALA A 180 13.62 8.70 -0.59
C ALA A 180 14.84 9.10 0.28
N VAL A 181 14.61 9.89 1.33
CA VAL A 181 15.68 10.29 2.27
C VAL A 181 16.14 9.11 3.11
N SER A 182 15.22 8.27 3.62
CA SER A 182 15.61 7.09 4.40
C SER A 182 16.44 6.13 3.57
N ALA A 183 16.09 5.92 2.30
CA ALA A 183 16.81 5.04 1.39
C ALA A 183 18.29 5.45 1.16
N MET A 184 18.67 6.70 1.44
CA MET A 184 20.04 7.18 1.31
C MET A 184 20.95 6.84 2.49
N LEU A 185 20.40 6.43 3.65
CA LEU A 185 21.17 6.08 4.84
C LEU A 185 22.30 5.06 4.58
N PRO A 186 22.07 3.90 3.94
CA PRO A 186 23.14 2.94 3.65
C PRO A 186 24.20 3.49 2.69
N VAL A 187 23.81 4.36 1.74
CA VAL A 187 24.75 5.01 0.81
C VAL A 187 25.67 5.96 1.57
N ILE A 188 25.09 6.79 2.45
CA ILE A 188 25.85 7.73 3.29
C ILE A 188 26.80 6.97 4.22
N GLN A 189 26.33 5.90 4.87
CA GLN A 189 27.15 5.06 5.73
C GLN A 189 28.35 4.48 4.96
N THR A 190 28.11 3.96 3.76
CA THR A 190 29.18 3.39 2.91
C THR A 190 30.22 4.46 2.54
N VAL A 191 29.78 5.69 2.26
CA VAL A 191 30.68 6.82 1.98
C VAL A 191 31.51 7.19 3.21
N ILE A 192 30.92 7.15 4.42
CA ILE A 192 31.63 7.42 5.68
C ILE A 192 32.68 6.35 5.96
N GLU A 193 32.33 5.07 5.78
CA GLU A 193 33.22 3.95 6.13
C GLU A 193 34.34 3.74 5.11
N ARG A 194 34.04 3.81 3.81
CA ARG A 194 34.98 3.46 2.72
C ARG A 194 35.55 4.65 1.98
N GLY A 195 35.03 5.85 2.24
CA GLY A 195 35.34 7.05 1.48
C GLY A 195 34.57 7.15 0.17
N TRP A 196 34.49 8.37 -0.36
CA TRP A 196 33.71 8.71 -1.54
C TRP A 196 34.15 7.96 -2.82
N THR A 197 35.46 7.87 -3.06
CA THR A 197 35.99 7.23 -4.27
C THR A 197 35.64 5.74 -4.31
N SER A 198 35.83 5.04 -3.19
CA SER A 198 35.49 3.61 -3.07
C SER A 198 33.99 3.41 -3.18
N ALA A 199 33.17 4.17 -2.45
CA ALA A 199 31.71 4.06 -2.52
C ALA A 199 31.17 4.32 -3.94
N ARG A 200 31.73 5.30 -4.66
CA ARG A 200 31.35 5.56 -6.06
C ARG A 200 31.65 4.36 -6.96
N ASN A 201 32.81 3.73 -6.80
CA ASN A 201 33.24 2.64 -7.67
C ASN A 201 32.64 1.28 -7.29
N GLU A 202 32.42 1.02 -6.01
CA GLU A 202 31.95 -0.26 -5.48
C GLU A 202 30.43 -0.40 -5.56
N ILE A 203 29.68 0.63 -5.13
CA ILE A 203 28.22 0.59 -5.07
C ILE A 203 27.56 1.50 -6.09
N GLY A 204 28.31 2.32 -6.82
CA GLY A 204 27.72 3.33 -7.71
C GLY A 204 27.13 4.52 -6.98
N ALA A 205 27.67 4.92 -5.81
CA ALA A 205 27.08 5.95 -4.93
C ALA A 205 26.68 7.26 -5.63
N GLY A 206 27.41 7.67 -6.68
CA GLY A 206 27.06 8.85 -7.48
C GLY A 206 25.71 8.73 -8.20
N TRP A 207 25.35 7.54 -8.68
CA TRP A 207 24.06 7.28 -9.32
C TRP A 207 22.91 7.33 -8.33
N TYR A 208 23.09 6.80 -7.11
CA TYR A 208 22.07 6.90 -6.06
C TYR A 208 21.84 8.33 -5.57
N LEU A 209 22.90 9.16 -5.52
CA LEU A 209 22.73 10.60 -5.25
C LEU A 209 21.97 11.32 -6.37
N ALA A 210 22.23 10.98 -7.63
CA ALA A 210 21.50 11.52 -8.77
C ALA A 210 20.02 11.09 -8.76
N GLU A 211 19.74 9.83 -8.40
CA GLU A 211 18.39 9.31 -8.17
C GLU A 211 17.66 10.11 -7.09
N ALA A 212 18.28 10.29 -5.92
CA ALA A 212 17.68 11.05 -4.82
C ALA A 212 17.37 12.50 -5.23
N PHE A 213 18.31 13.17 -5.91
CA PHE A 213 18.09 14.52 -6.42
C PHE A 213 16.93 14.59 -7.43
N SER A 214 16.87 13.63 -8.36
CA SER A 214 15.81 13.53 -9.36
C SER A 214 14.43 13.37 -8.70
N LEU A 215 14.29 12.41 -7.78
CA LEU A 215 13.02 12.11 -7.10
C LEU A 215 12.57 13.25 -6.18
N LEU A 216 13.49 13.86 -5.42
CA LEU A 216 13.19 15.01 -4.55
C LEU A 216 12.78 16.25 -5.35
N THR A 217 13.40 16.46 -6.51
CA THR A 217 13.01 17.56 -7.42
C THR A 217 11.62 17.29 -8.00
N GLY A 218 11.39 16.09 -8.53
CA GLY A 218 10.09 15.70 -9.09
C GLY A 218 8.94 15.86 -8.09
N VAL A 219 9.11 15.36 -6.86
CA VAL A 219 8.06 15.44 -5.83
C VAL A 219 7.82 16.88 -5.38
N THR A 220 8.88 17.71 -5.35
CA THR A 220 8.77 19.14 -5.04
C THR A 220 7.96 19.86 -6.10
N LEU A 221 8.24 19.64 -7.39
CA LEU A 221 7.46 20.20 -8.50
C LEU A 221 5.99 19.79 -8.41
N PHE A 222 5.74 18.51 -8.16
CA PHE A 222 4.40 17.95 -7.99
C PHE A 222 3.63 18.60 -6.83
N VAL A 223 4.23 18.72 -5.66
CA VAL A 223 3.59 19.34 -4.48
C VAL A 223 3.36 20.84 -4.71
N CYS A 224 4.34 21.54 -5.28
CA CYS A 224 4.28 22.98 -5.50
C CYS A 224 3.32 23.41 -6.64
N ARG A 225 2.89 22.49 -7.51
CA ARG A 225 2.15 22.78 -8.76
C ARG A 225 2.95 23.65 -9.72
N PHE A 226 4.24 23.40 -9.84
CA PHE A 226 5.10 24.18 -10.72
C PHE A 226 5.28 23.45 -12.06
N PRO A 227 5.17 24.14 -13.21
CA PRO A 227 5.00 25.59 -13.40
C PRO A 227 3.55 26.09 -13.48
N GLU A 228 2.54 25.23 -13.50
CA GLU A 228 1.14 25.61 -13.79
C GLU A 228 0.55 26.60 -12.79
N ARG A 229 1.09 26.66 -11.57
CA ARG A 229 0.74 27.66 -10.55
C ARG A 229 1.07 29.08 -10.98
N LEU A 230 2.12 29.28 -11.78
CA LEU A 230 2.55 30.60 -12.25
C LEU A 230 1.76 31.09 -13.46
N SER A 231 1.28 30.17 -14.30
CA SER A 231 0.48 30.50 -15.48
C SER A 231 -0.65 29.48 -15.67
N PRO A 232 -1.78 29.67 -14.97
CA PRO A 232 -2.95 28.80 -15.11
C PRO A 232 -3.49 28.85 -16.55
N GLY A 233 -3.84 27.69 -17.13
CA GLY A 233 -4.35 27.57 -18.51
C GLY A 233 -3.28 27.31 -19.57
N THR A 234 -2.02 27.68 -19.32
CA THR A 234 -0.92 27.52 -20.30
C THR A 234 -0.40 26.09 -20.37
N PHE A 235 -0.40 25.38 -19.23
CA PHE A 235 0.20 24.04 -19.08
C PHE A 235 -0.85 22.92 -19.06
N ASP A 236 -2.07 23.17 -19.53
CA ASP A 236 -3.19 22.23 -19.38
C ASP A 236 -2.96 20.88 -20.09
N ILE A 237 -2.25 20.90 -21.23
CA ILE A 237 -1.96 19.69 -22.02
C ILE A 237 -0.52 19.22 -21.80
N TRP A 238 0.45 20.14 -21.73
CA TRP A 238 1.87 19.81 -21.72
C TRP A 238 2.62 20.56 -20.62
N GLY A 239 3.55 19.86 -19.96
CA GLY A 239 4.50 20.48 -19.05
C GLY A 239 3.97 20.82 -17.66
N HIS A 240 2.76 20.40 -17.30
CA HIS A 240 2.27 20.55 -15.94
C HIS A 240 3.03 19.64 -14.95
N SER A 241 3.04 20.01 -13.68
CA SER A 241 3.83 19.36 -12.62
C SER A 241 3.68 17.84 -12.55
N HIS A 242 2.49 17.29 -12.81
CA HIS A 242 2.28 15.84 -12.81
C HIS A 242 3.02 15.11 -13.95
N GLN A 243 3.13 15.70 -15.15
CA GLN A 243 3.95 15.14 -16.23
C GLN A 243 5.44 15.22 -15.87
N LEU A 244 5.87 16.35 -15.31
CA LEU A 244 7.25 16.53 -14.86
C LEU A 244 7.60 15.53 -13.77
N TRP A 245 6.71 15.29 -12.81
CA TRP A 245 6.87 14.26 -11.79
C TRP A 245 7.17 12.88 -12.38
N HIS A 246 6.36 12.43 -13.36
CA HIS A 246 6.60 11.15 -14.03
C HIS A 246 7.94 11.14 -14.76
N ALA A 247 8.31 12.22 -15.44
CA ALA A 247 9.60 12.33 -16.12
C ALA A 247 10.78 12.18 -15.13
N PHE A 248 10.74 12.87 -13.99
CA PHE A 248 11.75 12.74 -12.93
C PHE A 248 11.75 11.36 -12.27
N ALA A 249 10.59 10.71 -12.14
CA ALA A 249 10.50 9.35 -11.64
C ALA A 249 11.18 8.35 -12.59
N VAL A 250 10.94 8.47 -13.90
CA VAL A 250 11.61 7.65 -14.93
C VAL A 250 13.12 7.88 -14.92
N LEU A 251 13.57 9.14 -14.83
CA LEU A 251 14.99 9.46 -14.70
C LEU A 251 15.61 8.82 -13.44
N GLY A 252 14.88 8.84 -12.31
CA GLY A 252 15.25 8.15 -11.09
C GLY A 252 15.49 6.65 -11.32
N CYS A 253 14.55 5.97 -11.98
CA CYS A 253 14.70 4.55 -12.34
C CYS A 253 15.93 4.28 -13.24
N VAL A 254 16.22 5.18 -14.18
CA VAL A 254 17.42 5.06 -15.04
C VAL A 254 18.69 5.20 -14.21
N PHE A 255 18.78 6.17 -13.30
CA PHE A 255 19.93 6.31 -12.40
C PHE A 255 20.08 5.09 -11.49
N HIS A 256 18.97 4.59 -10.93
CA HIS A 256 18.96 3.38 -10.12
C HIS A 256 19.54 2.18 -10.88
N PHE A 257 19.11 1.98 -12.12
CA PHE A 257 19.62 0.92 -12.99
C PHE A 257 21.14 1.03 -13.20
N PHE A 258 21.67 2.22 -13.48
CA PHE A 258 23.12 2.41 -13.63
C PHE A 258 23.89 2.19 -12.32
N GLY A 259 23.31 2.55 -11.18
CA GLY A 259 23.84 2.22 -9.86
C GLY A 259 24.00 0.72 -9.66
N LEU A 260 22.93 -0.05 -9.92
CA LEU A 260 22.93 -1.51 -9.84
C LEU A 260 23.93 -2.16 -10.80
N VAL A 261 23.99 -1.70 -12.06
CA VAL A 261 24.95 -2.20 -13.05
C VAL A 261 26.40 -1.92 -12.62
N THR A 262 26.67 -0.73 -12.06
CA THR A 262 28.00 -0.39 -11.54
C THR A 262 28.41 -1.34 -10.42
N ALA A 263 27.53 -1.56 -9.45
CA ALA A 263 27.78 -2.47 -8.34
C ALA A 263 27.96 -3.92 -8.80
N TYR A 264 27.11 -4.38 -9.72
CA TYR A 264 27.20 -5.71 -10.32
C TYR A 264 28.54 -5.91 -11.04
N ASN A 265 28.93 -4.98 -11.91
CA ASN A 265 30.18 -5.05 -12.66
C ASN A 265 31.39 -5.03 -11.73
N HIS A 266 31.38 -4.17 -10.71
CA HIS A 266 32.45 -4.14 -9.71
C HIS A 266 32.59 -5.49 -9.00
N HIS A 267 31.48 -6.07 -8.54
CA HIS A 267 31.49 -7.37 -7.87
C HIS A 267 31.95 -8.50 -8.80
N TRP A 268 31.60 -8.45 -10.09
CA TRP A 268 32.06 -9.42 -11.07
C TRP A 268 33.55 -9.33 -11.37
N LEU A 269 34.10 -8.13 -11.46
CA LEU A 269 35.53 -7.90 -11.74
C LEU A 269 36.43 -8.21 -10.54
N HIS A 270 35.89 -8.09 -9.32
CA HIS A 270 36.62 -8.31 -8.07
C HIS A 270 36.11 -9.53 -7.29
N LYS A 271 35.62 -10.56 -7.98
CA LYS A 271 35.32 -11.86 -7.34
C LYS A 271 36.61 -12.38 -6.69
N VAL A 272 36.65 -12.37 -5.37
CA VAL A 272 37.69 -13.04 -4.60
C VAL A 272 37.46 -14.54 -4.77
N CYS A 273 38.40 -15.21 -5.45
CA CYS A 273 38.51 -16.68 -5.44
C CYS A 273 38.99 -17.16 -4.06
#